data_AF-A0A9W8PW30-F1
#
_entry.id   AF-A0A9W8PW30-F1
#
_cell.length_a   1.000
_cell.length_b   1.000
_cell.length_c   1.000
_cell.angle_alpha   90.00
_cell.angle_beta   90.00
_cell.angle_gamma   90.00
#
_symmetry.space_group_name_H-M   'P 1'
#
loop_
_entity.id
_entity.type
_entity.pdbx_description
1 polymer ?
#
loop_
_entity_poly.entity_id
_entity_poly.type
_entity_poly.pdbx_seq_one_letter_code
_entity_poly.pdbx_strand_id
1 'polypeptide(L)'
;MPSHGTCNAGKALGTQFGASKKATLVVVRLHAITHLEVQAAFELIMKDIDDHPERRKKSVISMAMAFEPVWDQKTVDGFRQLLTDLFAKDIPLISIAGNDDGDSDDDDDSDDDSDDDSDDDDDGRSDDGGGSDMEMLDTPDVDEYPGLMEGPDLPLIVVGSVDSTGQRSDWSKGGPHVTLHAVGQDILCLPKEGNVPVMEDGTSYAGPLVAGEVANLLAYGNVPFDTSDGNLVKNPKAYLQSDQASWERVDGIRVLWNGVTQENNPKEAFECNGVGKNTYVEGDGVTGLIKDTFCSDLGTRQGLRGQSTTVSRTYNTGTPNEVTLSLTADPGFSINYNQDDCVQYLLKSVDECSSTDNNAANYKGGGSVTTGGTTYAVSPVSLRAAAQLGKQAGCESTYKALYNDYWVWGHGWASSDYGESLKTELKGCALLPDTWDFVYGLGDDGREWTARFRTGVFQKKCVGDAVGMASGFGEFGCEGSGRD
;
A
#
# COMPACT_ATOMS: atom_id res chain seq x y z
N MET A 1 7.72 26.24 -1.43
CA MET A 1 6.85 25.06 -1.62
C MET A 1 6.73 24.23 -0.33
N PRO A 2 5.61 24.32 0.42
CA PRO A 2 5.47 23.67 1.73
C PRO A 2 5.40 22.13 1.73
N SER A 3 5.07 21.48 0.60
CA SER A 3 4.88 20.02 0.47
C SER A 3 6.07 19.27 -0.12
N HIS A 4 6.98 19.95 -0.81
CA HIS A 4 8.05 19.33 -1.61
C HIS A 4 8.89 18.33 -0.80
N GLY A 5 9.40 18.74 0.36
CA GLY A 5 10.21 17.88 1.23
C GLY A 5 9.47 16.65 1.79
N THR A 6 8.16 16.75 2.04
CA THR A 6 7.34 15.63 2.52
C THR A 6 7.16 14.59 1.42
N CYS A 7 6.85 15.03 0.20
CA CYS A 7 6.70 14.16 -0.96
C CYS A 7 8.02 13.42 -1.26
N ASN A 8 9.13 14.16 -1.25
CA ASN A 8 10.50 13.65 -1.40
C ASN A 8 10.82 12.54 -0.39
N ALA A 9 10.69 12.83 0.91
CA ALA A 9 10.92 11.85 1.96
C ALA A 9 9.97 10.65 1.83
N GLY A 10 8.71 10.89 1.46
CA GLY A 10 7.72 9.86 1.19
C GLY A 10 8.13 8.90 0.06
N LYS A 11 8.80 9.40 -0.98
CA LYS A 11 9.32 8.59 -2.09
C LYS A 11 10.57 7.80 -1.72
N ALA A 12 11.43 8.34 -0.87
CA ALA A 12 12.56 7.58 -0.35
C ALA A 12 12.13 6.46 0.60
N LEU A 13 11.28 6.75 1.58
CA LEU A 13 11.05 5.85 2.73
C LEU A 13 9.63 5.79 3.28
N GLY A 14 8.66 6.45 2.66
CA GLY A 14 7.26 6.37 3.07
C GLY A 14 6.72 4.94 3.05
N THR A 15 5.88 4.58 4.03
CA THR A 15 5.32 3.22 4.13
C THR A 15 4.44 2.85 2.93
N GLN A 16 3.76 3.84 2.33
CA GLN A 16 2.91 3.64 1.16
C GLN A 16 3.72 3.70 -0.14
N PHE A 17 4.43 4.81 -0.39
CA PHE A 17 5.04 5.14 -1.67
C PHE A 17 6.58 5.04 -1.73
N GLY A 18 7.21 4.70 -0.61
CA GLY A 18 8.67 4.73 -0.48
C GLY A 18 9.37 3.47 -0.98
N ALA A 19 10.56 3.64 -1.54
CA ALA A 19 11.43 2.53 -1.91
C ALA A 19 11.99 1.79 -0.68
N SER A 20 12.41 2.51 0.37
CA SER A 20 12.95 1.93 1.62
C SER A 20 12.02 2.14 2.82
N LYS A 21 10.97 1.33 2.90
CA LYS A 21 9.86 1.46 3.87
C LYS A 21 10.27 1.32 5.35
N LYS A 22 11.51 0.93 5.63
CA LYS A 22 12.06 0.72 6.99
C LYS A 22 13.28 1.60 7.30
N ALA A 23 13.68 2.47 6.38
CA ALA A 23 14.78 3.40 6.61
C ALA A 23 14.40 4.44 7.69
N THR A 24 15.43 4.97 8.37
CA THR A 24 15.26 6.08 9.32
C THR A 24 15.45 7.41 8.59
N LEU A 25 14.49 8.33 8.77
CA LEU A 25 14.57 9.68 8.22
C LEU A 25 15.28 10.63 9.19
N VAL A 26 16.30 11.34 8.70
CA VAL A 26 16.88 12.52 9.35
C VAL A 26 16.60 13.73 8.46
N VAL A 27 15.89 14.73 8.98
CA VAL A 27 15.50 15.91 8.21
C VAL A 27 16.46 17.06 8.51
N VAL A 28 17.07 17.60 7.46
CA VAL A 28 17.79 18.88 7.52
C VAL A 28 16.96 19.92 6.78
N ARG A 29 16.41 20.87 7.52
CA ARG A 29 15.52 21.89 6.99
C ARG A 29 16.29 23.18 6.75
N LEU A 30 16.29 23.65 5.51
CA LEU A 30 16.75 24.98 5.16
C LEU A 30 15.68 26.03 5.52
N HIS A 31 16.12 27.20 5.96
CA HIS A 31 15.29 28.40 6.11
C HIS A 31 15.12 29.14 4.77
N ALA A 32 16.12 29.10 3.89
CA ALA A 32 16.15 29.69 2.56
C ALA A 32 17.01 28.84 1.58
N ILE A 33 16.64 28.81 0.31
CA ILE A 33 17.39 28.09 -0.74
C ILE A 33 18.59 28.96 -1.16
N THR A 34 19.70 28.84 -0.43
CA THR A 34 20.94 29.57 -0.72
C THR A 34 22.15 28.65 -0.53
N HIS A 35 23.25 28.93 -1.24
CA HIS A 35 24.48 28.15 -1.11
C HIS A 35 25.04 28.14 0.33
N LEU A 36 24.90 29.24 1.08
CA LEU A 36 25.34 29.32 2.48
C LEU A 36 24.55 28.38 3.39
N GLU A 37 23.24 28.29 3.19
CA GLU A 37 22.40 27.37 3.97
C GLU A 37 22.63 25.92 3.60
N VAL A 38 22.85 25.62 2.32
CA VAL A 38 23.23 24.27 1.90
C VAL A 38 24.57 23.88 2.50
N GLN A 39 25.56 24.78 2.50
CA GLN A 39 26.84 24.52 3.16
C GLN A 39 26.64 24.21 4.65
N ALA A 40 25.89 25.05 5.37
CA ALA A 40 25.58 24.82 6.78
C ALA A 40 24.83 23.49 7.00
N ALA A 41 23.95 23.10 6.07
CA ALA A 41 23.26 21.81 6.12
C ALA A 41 24.23 20.63 6.00
N PHE A 42 25.19 20.66 5.08
CA PHE A 42 26.22 19.62 4.98
C PHE A 42 27.13 19.59 6.21
N GLU A 43 27.48 20.74 6.79
CA GLU A 43 28.22 20.81 8.06
C GLU A 43 27.44 20.16 9.20
N LEU A 44 26.12 20.39 9.27
CA LEU A 44 25.23 19.73 10.24
C LEU A 44 25.15 18.22 10.02
N ILE A 45 25.06 17.76 8.76
CA ILE A 45 25.04 16.34 8.43
C ILE A 45 26.36 15.69 8.85
N MET A 46 27.50 16.28 8.51
CA MET A 46 28.81 15.77 8.90
C MET A 46 28.97 15.69 10.42
N LYS A 47 28.49 16.73 11.14
CA LYS A 47 28.48 16.73 12.59
C LYS A 47 27.60 15.60 13.17
N ASP A 48 26.40 15.41 12.64
CA ASP A 48 25.50 14.33 13.08
C ASP A 48 26.14 12.95 12.88
N ILE A 49 26.84 12.74 11.75
CA ILE A 49 27.58 11.50 11.48
C ILE A 49 28.75 11.30 12.44
N ASP A 50 29.48 12.37 12.78
CA ASP A 50 30.57 12.31 13.75
C ASP A 50 30.07 12.01 15.17
N ASP A 51 28.91 12.58 15.53
CA ASP A 51 28.24 12.32 16.81
C ASP A 51 27.59 10.91 16.86
N HIS A 52 27.34 10.29 15.70
CA HIS A 52 26.69 8.97 15.52
C HIS A 52 27.47 8.05 14.56
N PRO A 53 28.65 7.55 14.98
CA PRO A 53 29.53 6.77 14.11
C PRO A 53 28.91 5.48 13.56
N GLU A 54 27.85 4.95 14.18
CA GLU A 54 27.09 3.80 13.69
C GLU A 54 26.32 4.07 12.39
N ARG A 55 26.11 5.35 12.03
CA ARG A 55 25.45 5.79 10.79
C ARG A 55 26.41 5.81 9.59
N ARG A 56 27.72 5.91 9.85
CA ARG A 56 28.74 5.87 8.80
C ARG A 56 28.56 4.59 7.97
N LYS A 57 28.64 4.70 6.63
CA LYS A 57 28.41 3.62 5.66
C LYS A 57 26.98 3.08 5.59
N LYS A 58 26.06 3.61 6.39
CA LYS A 58 24.64 3.19 6.45
C LYS A 58 23.68 4.36 6.19
N SER A 59 24.22 5.51 5.84
CA SER A 59 23.48 6.72 5.51
C SER A 59 23.60 7.02 4.03
N VAL A 60 22.55 7.62 3.48
CA VAL A 60 22.49 8.15 2.11
C VAL A 60 21.93 9.56 2.22
N ILE A 61 22.53 10.52 1.51
CA ILE A 61 21.99 11.88 1.46
C ILE A 61 21.20 12.02 0.17
N SER A 62 19.95 12.49 0.29
CA SER A 62 19.08 12.83 -0.83
C SER A 62 18.95 14.34 -0.91
N MET A 63 19.43 14.93 -2.01
CA MET A 63 19.35 16.36 -2.26
C MET A 63 18.53 16.59 -3.54
N ALA A 64 17.27 16.94 -3.35
CA ALA A 64 16.33 17.28 -4.41
C ALA A 64 16.25 18.79 -4.61
N MET A 65 17.39 19.37 -4.96
CA MET A 65 17.53 20.78 -5.32
C MET A 65 18.80 20.95 -6.14
N ALA A 66 18.76 21.92 -7.03
CA ALA A 66 19.87 22.32 -7.87
C ALA A 66 19.99 23.85 -7.87
N PHE A 67 21.18 24.35 -8.21
CA PHE A 67 21.52 25.77 -8.17
C PHE A 67 22.19 26.18 -9.47
N GLU A 68 21.75 27.30 -10.03
CA GLU A 68 22.41 27.92 -11.17
C GLU A 68 23.91 28.14 -10.92
N PRO A 69 24.75 28.02 -11.95
CA PRO A 69 26.21 28.13 -11.85
C PRO A 69 26.70 29.58 -11.73
N VAL A 70 25.99 30.44 -10.98
CA VAL A 70 26.34 31.85 -10.74
C VAL A 70 27.36 32.05 -9.61
N TRP A 71 27.93 30.97 -9.10
CA TRP A 71 28.86 31.00 -7.97
C TRP A 71 30.27 31.45 -8.40
N ASP A 72 30.90 32.28 -7.58
CA ASP A 72 32.31 32.59 -7.78
C ASP A 72 33.20 31.35 -7.57
N GLN A 73 34.42 31.37 -8.13
CA GLN A 73 35.34 30.23 -8.05
C GLN A 73 35.61 29.81 -6.60
N LYS A 74 35.65 30.77 -5.66
CA LYS A 74 35.89 30.50 -4.24
C LYS A 74 34.76 29.68 -3.63
N THR A 75 33.52 29.98 -3.99
CA THR A 75 32.32 29.26 -3.56
C THR A 75 32.30 27.85 -4.15
N VAL A 76 32.61 27.72 -5.44
CA VAL A 76 32.76 26.42 -6.11
C VAL A 76 33.83 25.56 -5.43
N ASP A 77 35.01 26.12 -5.16
CA ASP A 77 36.11 25.41 -4.49
C ASP A 77 35.75 24.99 -3.06
N GLY A 78 35.10 25.89 -2.31
CA GLY A 78 34.64 25.62 -0.95
C GLY A 78 33.61 24.48 -0.91
N PHE A 79 32.65 24.49 -1.84
CA PHE A 79 31.63 23.45 -1.92
C PHE A 79 32.20 22.11 -2.42
N ARG A 80 33.15 22.13 -3.36
CA ARG A 80 33.91 20.95 -3.78
C ARG A 80 34.67 20.32 -2.61
N GLN A 81 35.32 21.13 -1.77
CA GLN A 81 35.98 20.64 -0.56
C GLN A 81 34.99 20.01 0.43
N LEU A 82 33.82 20.64 0.60
CA LEU A 82 32.76 20.12 1.46
C LEU A 82 32.27 18.73 1.02
N LEU A 83 32.04 18.54 -0.28
CA LEU A 83 31.67 17.23 -0.84
C LEU A 83 32.80 16.21 -0.70
N THR A 84 34.06 16.65 -0.86
CA THR A 84 35.24 15.80 -0.64
C THR A 84 35.30 15.29 0.80
N ASP A 85 35.09 16.18 1.78
CA ASP A 85 35.11 15.84 3.21
C ASP A 85 33.94 14.90 3.57
N LEU A 86 32.77 15.13 2.98
CA LEU A 86 31.61 14.24 3.12
C LEU A 86 31.90 12.84 2.56
N PHE A 87 32.48 12.74 1.37
CA PHE A 87 32.80 11.46 0.76
C PHE A 87 33.89 10.69 1.49
N ALA A 88 34.82 11.39 2.13
CA ALA A 88 35.79 10.77 3.04
C ALA A 88 35.13 10.08 4.26
N LYS A 89 33.87 10.42 4.58
CA LYS A 89 33.05 9.73 5.59
C LYS A 89 32.29 8.52 5.04
N ASP A 90 32.49 8.12 3.78
CA ASP A 90 31.77 7.01 3.15
C ASP A 90 30.24 7.21 3.18
N ILE A 91 29.78 8.33 2.62
CA ILE A 91 28.35 8.64 2.50
C ILE A 91 28.06 9.03 1.05
N PRO A 92 27.25 8.25 0.32
CA PRO A 92 26.83 8.61 -1.03
C PRO A 92 25.84 9.78 -0.98
N LEU A 93 25.98 10.68 -1.97
CA LEU A 93 25.08 11.79 -2.20
C LEU A 93 24.33 11.57 -3.52
N ILE A 94 23.01 11.58 -3.43
CA ILE A 94 22.11 11.60 -4.57
C ILE A 94 21.77 13.06 -4.88
N SER A 95 22.13 13.50 -6.09
CA SER A 95 21.75 14.78 -6.67
C SER A 95 20.69 14.54 -7.75
N ILE A 96 19.82 15.50 -7.94
CA ILE A 96 18.93 15.53 -9.11
C ILE A 96 19.65 16.16 -10.30
N ALA A 97 19.20 15.85 -11.52
CA ALA A 97 19.72 16.45 -12.75
C ALA A 97 19.23 17.89 -12.96
N GLY A 98 18.14 18.29 -12.32
CA GLY A 98 17.46 19.56 -12.59
C GLY A 98 16.37 19.38 -13.63
N ASN A 99 15.47 20.37 -13.67
CA ASN A 99 14.41 20.44 -14.66
C ASN A 99 14.71 21.63 -15.59
N ASP A 100 14.43 21.48 -16.87
CA ASP A 100 14.40 22.60 -17.80
C ASP A 100 13.02 23.22 -17.76
N ASP A 101 12.98 24.48 -17.33
CA ASP A 101 11.78 25.30 -17.36
C ASP A 101 11.64 25.79 -18.80
N GLY A 102 11.24 24.90 -19.72
CA GLY A 102 10.94 25.29 -21.09
C GLY A 102 9.79 26.30 -21.06
N ASP A 103 10.12 27.60 -21.12
CA ASP A 103 9.24 28.76 -21.09
C ASP A 103 7.87 28.48 -20.43
N SER A 104 7.84 28.42 -19.10
CA SER A 104 6.62 28.83 -18.42
C SER A 104 6.50 30.34 -18.61
N ASP A 105 5.68 30.75 -19.58
CA ASP A 105 5.10 32.10 -19.68
C ASP A 105 4.30 32.42 -18.41
N ASP A 106 4.99 32.54 -17.27
CA ASP A 106 4.56 33.31 -16.12
C ASP A 106 4.91 34.79 -16.41
N ASP A 107 4.42 35.31 -17.53
CA ASP A 107 4.26 36.75 -17.75
C ASP A 107 3.08 37.22 -16.88
N ASP A 108 3.34 37.30 -15.58
CA ASP A 108 2.64 38.17 -14.64
C ASP A 108 3.00 39.63 -14.97
N ASP A 109 2.62 40.11 -16.16
CA ASP A 109 2.56 41.53 -16.48
C ASP A 109 1.09 41.94 -16.62
N SER A 110 0.48 42.14 -15.45
CA SER A 110 -0.67 43.00 -15.32
C SER A 110 -0.24 44.45 -15.59
N ASP A 111 -0.44 44.93 -16.81
CA ASP A 111 -0.65 46.35 -17.06
C ASP A 111 -1.75 46.54 -18.11
N ASP A 112 -2.86 47.10 -17.64
CA ASP A 112 -3.92 47.74 -18.42
C ASP A 112 -3.32 48.84 -19.32
N ASP A 113 -3.72 48.89 -20.60
CA ASP A 113 -4.52 50.01 -21.14
C ASP A 113 -4.73 49.88 -22.67
N SER A 114 -6.02 49.89 -23.01
CA SER A 114 -6.69 50.40 -24.22
C SER A 114 -5.89 51.16 -25.29
N ASP A 115 -6.04 50.79 -26.56
CA ASP A 115 -6.89 51.49 -27.56
C ASP A 115 -6.58 51.06 -29.02
N ASP A 116 -7.68 50.89 -29.76
CA ASP A 116 -7.96 51.20 -31.18
C ASP A 116 -6.91 51.13 -32.33
N ASP A 117 -7.50 50.75 -33.48
CA ASP A 117 -7.21 51.17 -34.85
C ASP A 117 -6.35 50.29 -35.80
N SER A 118 -7.11 49.65 -36.70
CA SER A 118 -7.03 49.73 -38.18
C SER A 118 -5.85 49.10 -38.94
N ASP A 119 -6.27 48.18 -39.81
CA ASP A 119 -5.99 48.11 -41.26
C ASP A 119 -4.58 47.85 -41.81
N ASP A 120 -4.63 47.04 -42.87
CA ASP A 120 -3.74 46.95 -44.03
C ASP A 120 -2.47 46.08 -43.95
N ASP A 121 -2.63 44.95 -44.65
CA ASP A 121 -1.83 44.52 -45.80
C ASP A 121 -0.44 43.87 -45.62
N ASP A 122 -0.24 42.98 -46.58
CA ASP A 122 1.00 42.43 -47.12
C ASP A 122 1.64 41.18 -46.46
N ASP A 123 1.28 40.07 -47.11
CA ASP A 123 2.18 39.29 -47.94
C ASP A 123 3.08 38.20 -47.34
N GLY A 124 2.77 36.98 -47.78
CA GLY A 124 3.82 36.04 -48.17
C GLY A 124 4.03 34.87 -47.22
N ARG A 125 3.05 33.96 -47.14
CA ARG A 125 3.32 32.59 -46.69
C ARG A 125 3.25 31.63 -47.86
N SER A 126 4.44 31.31 -48.35
CA SER A 126 4.71 30.13 -49.16
C SER A 126 4.35 28.88 -48.35
N ASP A 127 3.53 28.03 -48.96
CA ASP A 127 3.46 26.61 -48.65
C ASP A 127 4.87 26.01 -48.72
N ASP A 128 5.39 25.53 -47.60
CA ASP A 128 6.42 24.49 -47.59
C ASP A 128 6.13 23.52 -46.44
N GLY A 129 5.54 22.39 -46.85
CA GLY A 129 5.87 21.06 -46.34
C GLY A 129 5.77 20.83 -44.83
N GLY A 130 4.61 20.36 -44.39
CA GLY A 130 4.49 19.57 -43.15
C GLY A 130 5.32 18.29 -43.25
N GLY A 131 6.59 18.38 -42.86
CA GLY A 131 7.41 17.28 -42.38
C GLY A 131 7.26 17.22 -40.87
N SER A 132 6.70 16.11 -40.37
CA SER A 132 6.76 15.78 -38.95
C SER A 132 8.16 15.22 -38.68
N ASP A 133 9.13 16.12 -38.68
CA ASP A 133 10.43 15.84 -38.11
C ASP A 133 10.21 15.95 -36.60
N MET A 134 10.13 14.79 -35.96
CA MET A 134 10.17 14.67 -34.51
C MET A 134 11.55 15.17 -34.08
N GLU A 135 11.70 16.49 -33.94
CA GLU A 135 12.84 17.09 -33.25
C GLU A 135 12.84 16.43 -31.87
N MET A 136 13.86 15.62 -31.60
CA MET A 136 14.22 15.32 -30.22
C MET A 136 14.43 16.68 -29.58
N LEU A 137 13.52 17.09 -28.71
CA LEU A 137 13.75 18.23 -27.84
C LEU A 137 15.05 17.91 -27.11
N ASP A 138 16.12 18.59 -27.49
CA ASP A 138 17.46 18.43 -26.95
C ASP A 138 17.45 19.13 -25.59
N THR A 139 16.78 18.49 -24.61
CA THR A 139 16.67 19.05 -23.26
C THR A 139 18.10 19.20 -22.72
N PRO A 140 18.41 20.34 -22.07
CA PRO A 140 19.77 20.74 -21.80
C PRO A 140 20.50 19.71 -20.93
N ASP A 141 21.81 19.62 -21.13
CA ASP A 141 22.69 18.89 -20.24
C ASP A 141 22.64 19.48 -18.83
N VAL A 142 22.95 18.66 -17.83
CA VAL A 142 23.13 19.14 -16.45
C VAL A 142 24.16 20.27 -16.40
N ASP A 143 23.71 21.47 -16.02
CA ASP A 143 24.48 22.71 -15.94
C ASP A 143 24.39 23.39 -14.57
N GLU A 144 23.79 22.72 -13.57
CA GLU A 144 23.55 23.22 -12.22
C GLU A 144 24.30 22.44 -11.14
N TYR A 145 24.56 23.09 -10.00
CA TYR A 145 25.19 22.47 -8.84
C TYR A 145 24.17 21.76 -7.93
N PRO A 146 24.52 20.61 -7.30
CA PRO A 146 25.81 19.94 -7.37
C PRO A 146 26.02 19.05 -8.59
N GLY A 147 25.00 18.76 -9.40
CA GLY A 147 25.09 17.81 -10.53
C GLY A 147 26.30 18.06 -11.44
N LEU A 148 26.56 19.32 -11.78
CA LEU A 148 27.70 19.78 -12.60
C LEU A 148 29.09 19.49 -11.98
N MET A 149 29.17 19.24 -10.68
CA MET A 149 30.43 18.85 -10.02
C MET A 149 30.76 17.37 -10.15
N GLU A 150 29.84 16.58 -10.71
CA GLU A 150 30.04 15.15 -10.90
C GLU A 150 31.31 14.90 -11.74
N GLY A 151 32.10 13.94 -11.28
CA GLY A 151 33.26 13.45 -12.00
C GLY A 151 34.05 12.41 -11.22
N PRO A 152 35.23 12.02 -11.71
CA PRO A 152 36.05 10.96 -11.09
C PRO A 152 36.39 11.22 -9.61
N ASP A 153 36.58 12.48 -9.23
CA ASP A 153 36.95 12.88 -7.87
C ASP A 153 35.72 13.15 -6.98
N LEU A 154 34.56 13.37 -7.59
CA LEU A 154 33.29 13.60 -6.91
C LEU A 154 32.22 12.67 -7.51
N PRO A 155 32.16 11.40 -7.08
CA PRO A 155 31.25 10.39 -7.62
C PRO A 155 29.81 10.59 -7.15
N LEU A 156 29.23 11.75 -7.46
CA LEU A 156 27.82 12.07 -7.27
C LEU A 156 26.96 11.11 -8.10
N ILE A 157 25.85 10.67 -7.51
CA ILE A 157 24.81 9.94 -8.25
C ILE A 157 23.79 10.98 -8.69
N VAL A 158 23.89 11.39 -9.95
CA VAL A 158 22.98 12.39 -10.55
C VAL A 158 21.83 11.66 -11.22
N VAL A 159 20.60 12.03 -10.87
CA VAL A 159 19.39 11.30 -11.25
C VAL A 159 18.50 12.14 -12.16
N GLY A 160 18.28 11.64 -13.38
CA GLY A 160 17.27 12.17 -14.31
C GLY A 160 15.89 11.56 -14.08
N SER A 161 14.88 12.11 -14.73
CA SER A 161 13.49 11.62 -14.69
C SER A 161 13.12 10.86 -15.96
N VAL A 162 12.30 9.83 -15.79
CA VAL A 162 11.54 9.16 -16.86
C VAL A 162 10.06 9.10 -16.54
N ASP A 163 9.26 8.88 -17.58
CA ASP A 163 7.85 8.52 -17.48
C ASP A 163 7.64 7.03 -17.14
N SER A 164 6.37 6.60 -17.11
CA SER A 164 6.00 5.20 -16.87
C SER A 164 6.43 4.22 -17.97
N THR A 165 6.79 4.71 -19.16
CA THR A 165 7.29 3.90 -20.29
C THR A 165 8.81 3.77 -20.28
N GLY A 166 9.51 4.57 -19.47
CA GLY A 166 10.96 4.64 -19.41
C GLY A 166 11.56 5.64 -20.41
N GLN A 167 10.75 6.47 -21.05
CA GLN A 167 11.21 7.60 -21.85
C GLN A 167 11.61 8.73 -20.90
N ARG A 168 12.70 9.44 -21.24
CA ARG A 168 13.14 10.61 -20.47
C ARG A 168 12.02 11.64 -20.47
N SER A 169 11.67 12.18 -19.30
CA SER A 169 10.69 13.27 -19.20
C SER A 169 11.21 14.48 -19.96
N ASP A 170 10.33 15.18 -20.70
CA ASP A 170 10.72 16.29 -21.60
C ASP A 170 11.35 17.49 -20.86
N TRP A 171 11.12 17.63 -19.57
CA TRP A 171 11.75 18.65 -18.74
C TRP A 171 13.01 18.14 -18.01
N SER A 172 13.35 16.84 -18.09
CA SER A 172 14.52 16.32 -17.37
C SER A 172 15.80 16.69 -18.09
N LYS A 173 16.72 17.36 -17.38
CA LYS A 173 18.08 17.58 -17.89
C LYS A 173 18.83 16.27 -18.14
N GLY A 174 19.73 16.28 -19.12
CA GLY A 174 20.46 15.12 -19.63
C GLY A 174 21.97 15.20 -19.51
N GLY A 175 22.65 14.52 -20.44
CA GLY A 175 24.08 14.65 -20.62
C GLY A 175 24.95 13.72 -19.78
N PRO A 176 26.28 13.87 -19.89
CA PRO A 176 27.26 12.91 -19.38
C PRO A 176 27.31 12.81 -17.85
N HIS A 177 26.79 13.81 -17.13
CA HIS A 177 26.76 13.80 -15.67
C HIS A 177 25.65 12.89 -15.11
N VAL A 178 24.60 12.61 -15.89
CA VAL A 178 23.49 11.74 -15.45
C VAL A 178 24.00 10.32 -15.25
N THR A 179 23.81 9.80 -14.03
CA THR A 179 24.23 8.45 -13.67
C THR A 179 23.22 7.42 -14.14
N LEU A 180 21.93 7.68 -13.89
CA LEU A 180 20.79 6.90 -14.32
C LEU A 180 19.50 7.73 -14.15
N HIS A 181 18.37 7.15 -14.53
CA HIS A 181 17.06 7.75 -14.39
C HIS A 181 16.19 6.95 -13.41
N ALA A 182 15.20 7.61 -12.82
CA ALA A 182 14.11 6.97 -12.11
C ALA A 182 12.79 7.66 -12.48
N VAL A 183 11.66 7.01 -12.20
CA VAL A 183 10.35 7.58 -12.54
C VAL A 183 10.17 8.86 -11.73
N GLY A 184 9.99 9.98 -12.42
CA GLY A 184 9.80 11.31 -11.83
C GLY A 184 8.60 12.07 -12.39
N GLN A 185 7.86 11.46 -13.32
CA GLN A 185 6.63 11.99 -13.91
C GLN A 185 5.40 11.19 -13.46
N ASP A 186 4.28 11.88 -13.28
CA ASP A 186 3.00 11.38 -12.76
C ASP A 186 3.14 10.70 -11.38
N ILE A 187 3.94 11.30 -10.51
CA ILE A 187 4.32 10.68 -9.25
C ILE A 187 3.30 10.93 -8.15
N LEU A 188 2.65 9.86 -7.67
CA LEU A 188 1.78 9.92 -6.48
C LEU A 188 2.59 9.98 -5.17
N CYS A 189 2.40 11.00 -4.35
CA CYS A 189 3.00 11.10 -3.03
C CYS A 189 2.07 11.76 -2.00
N LEU A 190 2.46 11.70 -0.72
CA LEU A 190 1.67 12.33 0.34
C LEU A 190 2.00 13.83 0.44
N PRO A 191 0.97 14.69 0.50
CA PRO A 191 1.17 16.12 0.77
C PRO A 191 1.61 16.32 2.23
N LYS A 192 1.99 17.56 2.57
CA LYS A 192 2.33 17.94 3.95
C LYS A 192 1.15 17.73 4.91
N GLU A 193 -0.07 18.00 4.45
CA GLU A 193 -1.29 17.99 5.25
C GLU A 193 -2.34 17.10 4.57
N GLY A 194 -2.91 16.17 5.34
CA GLY A 194 -3.89 15.19 4.83
C GLY A 194 -3.27 13.86 4.38
N ASN A 195 -4.14 12.90 4.08
CA ASN A 195 -3.76 11.53 3.69
C ASN A 195 -4.19 11.20 2.24
N VAL A 196 -4.67 12.20 1.49
CA VAL A 196 -5.05 12.04 0.09
C VAL A 196 -3.79 12.29 -0.75
N PRO A 197 -3.30 11.30 -1.52
CA PRO A 197 -2.12 11.47 -2.35
C PRO A 197 -2.33 12.55 -3.42
N VAL A 198 -1.26 13.29 -3.73
CA VAL A 198 -1.18 14.25 -4.84
C VAL A 198 -0.26 13.71 -5.93
N MET A 199 -0.48 14.15 -7.16
CA MET A 199 0.36 13.84 -8.31
C MET A 199 1.31 15.00 -8.55
N GLU A 200 2.58 14.70 -8.80
CA GLU A 200 3.66 15.68 -8.89
C GLU A 200 4.69 15.23 -9.95
N ASP A 201 5.39 16.21 -10.55
CA ASP A 201 6.41 16.00 -11.58
C ASP A 201 7.72 16.68 -11.20
N GLY A 202 8.85 16.02 -11.44
CA GLY A 202 10.17 16.60 -11.24
C GLY A 202 11.28 15.59 -10.98
N THR A 203 12.51 15.95 -11.33
CA THR A 203 13.70 15.15 -10.96
C THR A 203 13.83 15.05 -9.44
N SER A 204 13.28 16.02 -8.72
CA SER A 204 13.03 15.99 -7.28
C SER A 204 12.27 14.77 -6.77
N TYR A 205 11.50 14.06 -7.60
CA TYR A 205 10.80 12.84 -7.17
C TYR A 205 11.47 11.56 -7.65
N ALA A 206 12.27 11.65 -8.71
CA ALA A 206 13.14 10.58 -9.19
C ALA A 206 14.34 10.34 -8.25
N GLY A 207 15.05 11.40 -7.84
CA GLY A 207 16.23 11.32 -6.97
C GLY A 207 15.98 10.56 -5.64
N PRO A 208 14.93 10.88 -4.88
CA PRO A 208 14.61 10.17 -3.64
C PRO A 208 14.32 8.67 -3.81
N LEU A 209 13.77 8.23 -4.95
CA LEU A 209 13.59 6.79 -5.22
C LEU A 209 14.94 6.08 -5.29
N VAL A 210 15.93 6.68 -5.98
CA VAL A 210 17.29 6.16 -6.03
C VAL A 210 17.91 6.17 -4.63
N ALA A 211 17.71 7.24 -3.85
CA ALA A 211 18.21 7.30 -2.47
C ALA A 211 17.66 6.18 -1.58
N GLY A 212 16.35 5.90 -1.70
CA GLY A 212 15.72 4.78 -1.00
C GLY A 212 16.27 3.43 -1.46
N GLU A 213 16.51 3.24 -2.75
CA GLU A 213 17.10 1.99 -3.24
C GLU A 213 18.55 1.80 -2.76
N VAL A 214 19.38 2.84 -2.76
CA VAL A 214 20.73 2.77 -2.16
C VAL A 214 20.65 2.42 -0.67
N ALA A 215 19.67 2.97 0.06
CA ALA A 215 19.46 2.60 1.46
C ALA A 215 19.06 1.12 1.64
N ASN A 216 18.24 0.55 0.74
CA ASN A 216 17.93 -0.88 0.73
C ASN A 216 19.20 -1.73 0.48
N LEU A 217 20.00 -1.37 -0.53
CA LEU A 217 21.22 -2.09 -0.88
C LEU A 217 22.23 -2.11 0.29
N LEU A 218 22.39 -0.99 0.99
CA LEU A 218 23.24 -0.89 2.19
C LEU A 218 22.69 -1.66 3.40
N ALA A 219 21.39 -1.97 3.41
CA ALA A 219 20.75 -2.75 4.48
C ALA A 219 20.81 -4.27 4.24
N TYR A 220 21.22 -4.73 3.06
CA TYR A 220 21.35 -6.16 2.77
C TYR A 220 22.45 -6.80 3.62
N GLY A 221 22.20 -8.05 4.05
CA GLY A 221 23.19 -8.83 4.81
C GLY A 221 24.48 -9.08 4.01
N ASN A 222 24.38 -9.09 2.68
CA ASN A 222 25.50 -9.03 1.75
C ASN A 222 25.26 -7.90 0.75
N VAL A 223 25.95 -6.77 0.94
CA VAL A 223 25.89 -5.63 0.02
C VAL A 223 26.53 -6.04 -1.32
N PRO A 224 25.91 -5.76 -2.48
CA PRO A 224 26.36 -6.28 -3.76
C PRO A 224 27.60 -5.57 -4.34
N PHE A 225 28.20 -4.67 -3.58
CA PHE A 225 29.39 -3.91 -3.95
C PHE A 225 30.30 -3.69 -2.74
N ASP A 226 31.57 -3.38 -3.00
CA ASP A 226 32.57 -3.20 -1.95
C ASP A 226 32.30 -1.92 -1.13
N THR A 227 32.25 -2.08 0.19
CA THR A 227 31.94 -1.05 1.19
C THR A 227 33.14 -0.75 2.10
N SER A 228 34.34 -1.21 1.74
CA SER A 228 35.58 -0.88 2.46
C SER A 228 35.83 0.64 2.46
N ASP A 229 36.59 1.12 3.46
CA ASP A 229 36.83 2.55 3.68
C ASP A 229 37.39 3.22 2.41
N GLY A 230 36.74 4.31 1.98
CA GLY A 230 37.12 5.07 0.78
C GLY A 230 36.64 4.47 -0.53
N ASN A 231 35.97 3.31 -0.51
CA ASN A 231 35.40 2.68 -1.70
C ASN A 231 33.88 2.78 -1.77
N LEU A 232 33.21 3.04 -0.65
CA LEU A 232 31.75 3.02 -0.59
C LEU A 232 31.08 4.10 -1.43
N VAL A 233 31.68 5.26 -1.70
CA VAL A 233 30.96 6.32 -2.44
C VAL A 233 30.92 6.04 -3.94
N LYS A 234 32.02 5.53 -4.52
CA LYS A 234 32.12 5.26 -5.97
C LYS A 234 31.44 3.96 -6.40
N ASN A 235 31.37 2.97 -5.51
CA ASN A 235 30.91 1.63 -5.87
C ASN A 235 29.38 1.50 -6.06
N PRO A 236 28.50 2.14 -5.26
CA PRO A 236 27.07 2.20 -5.52
C PRO A 236 26.78 2.87 -6.86
N LYS A 237 27.50 3.94 -7.21
CA LYS A 237 27.37 4.58 -8.52
C LYS A 237 27.63 3.58 -9.65
N ALA A 238 28.77 2.88 -9.60
CA ALA A 238 29.11 1.86 -10.60
C ALA A 238 28.10 0.70 -10.62
N TYR A 239 27.59 0.28 -9.46
CA TYR A 239 26.57 -0.76 -9.35
C TYR A 239 25.25 -0.32 -9.98
N LEU A 240 24.80 0.91 -9.71
CA LEU A 240 23.60 1.51 -10.31
C LEU A 240 23.69 1.64 -11.83
N GLN A 241 24.90 1.74 -12.38
CA GLN A 241 25.13 1.75 -13.83
C GLN A 241 25.23 0.35 -14.44
N SER A 242 25.17 -0.71 -13.63
CA SER A 242 25.19 -2.10 -14.11
C SER A 242 23.79 -2.64 -14.38
N ASP A 243 23.71 -3.70 -15.17
CA ASP A 243 22.45 -4.42 -15.46
C ASP A 243 21.88 -5.16 -14.24
N GLN A 244 22.56 -5.14 -13.09
CA GLN A 244 22.04 -5.72 -11.84
C GLN A 244 21.17 -4.75 -11.05
N ALA A 245 21.32 -3.44 -11.28
CA ALA A 245 20.60 -2.40 -10.54
C ALA A 245 19.91 -1.37 -11.45
N SER A 246 19.95 -1.59 -12.76
CA SER A 246 19.29 -0.75 -13.74
C SER A 246 19.06 -1.51 -15.03
N TRP A 247 18.22 -0.96 -15.91
CA TRP A 247 17.95 -1.49 -17.23
C TRP A 247 17.85 -0.33 -18.23
N GLU A 248 18.45 -0.47 -19.40
CA GLU A 248 18.31 0.47 -20.52
C GLU A 248 16.97 0.27 -21.25
N ARG A 249 15.97 1.08 -20.87
CA ARG A 249 14.58 0.92 -21.34
C ARG A 249 14.40 1.44 -22.75
N VAL A 250 15.10 2.52 -23.05
CA VAL A 250 15.26 3.16 -24.34
C VAL A 250 16.76 3.37 -24.55
N ASP A 251 17.22 3.40 -25.80
CA ASP A 251 18.63 3.61 -26.14
C ASP A 251 19.19 4.84 -25.43
N GLY A 252 20.29 4.68 -24.69
CA GLY A 252 20.91 5.73 -23.88
C GLY A 252 20.22 6.05 -22.55
N ILE A 253 19.01 5.55 -22.29
CA ILE A 253 18.22 5.85 -21.08
C ILE A 253 18.17 4.64 -20.15
N ARG A 254 19.08 4.66 -19.17
CA ARG A 254 19.19 3.66 -18.11
C ARG A 254 18.28 4.01 -16.93
N VAL A 255 17.37 3.11 -16.58
CA VAL A 255 16.35 3.30 -15.53
C VAL A 255 16.65 2.40 -14.34
N LEU A 256 16.49 2.93 -13.13
CA LEU A 256 16.65 2.22 -11.86
C LEU A 256 15.83 0.91 -11.84
N TRP A 257 16.45 -0.17 -11.37
CA TRP A 257 15.80 -1.46 -11.18
C TRP A 257 16.30 -2.10 -9.88
N ASN A 258 15.39 -2.56 -9.02
CA ASN A 258 15.71 -3.15 -7.72
C ASN A 258 15.99 -4.67 -7.78
N GLY A 259 16.18 -5.24 -8.98
CA GLY A 259 16.45 -6.66 -9.15
C GLY A 259 15.23 -7.59 -9.06
N VAL A 260 14.03 -7.05 -8.79
CA VAL A 260 12.79 -7.85 -8.68
C VAL A 260 12.27 -8.19 -10.08
N THR A 261 12.01 -9.47 -10.30
CA THR A 261 11.42 -10.02 -11.54
C THR A 261 9.95 -10.38 -11.36
N GLN A 262 9.27 -10.75 -12.45
CA GLN A 262 7.91 -11.30 -12.37
C GLN A 262 7.84 -12.59 -11.55
N GLU A 263 8.92 -13.38 -11.47
CA GLU A 263 8.97 -14.55 -10.57
C GLU A 263 8.95 -14.13 -9.10
N ASN A 264 9.50 -12.97 -8.79
CA ASN A 264 9.48 -12.38 -7.44
C ASN A 264 8.17 -11.63 -7.15
N ASN A 265 7.40 -11.26 -8.18
CA ASN A 265 6.09 -10.62 -8.07
C ASN A 265 5.11 -11.20 -9.11
N PRO A 266 4.64 -12.45 -8.90
CA PRO A 266 3.76 -13.11 -9.86
C PRO A 266 2.44 -12.36 -9.99
N LYS A 267 1.91 -12.30 -11.22
CA LYS A 267 0.60 -11.69 -11.47
C LYS A 267 -0.48 -12.40 -10.67
N GLU A 268 -1.33 -11.61 -10.02
CA GLU A 268 -2.49 -12.09 -9.28
C GLU A 268 -3.71 -12.11 -10.22
N ALA A 269 -4.48 -13.19 -10.20
CA ALA A 269 -5.75 -13.31 -10.90
C ALA A 269 -6.87 -13.60 -9.90
N PHE A 270 -7.97 -12.85 -9.99
CA PHE A 270 -9.08 -12.92 -9.02
C PHE A 270 -10.35 -13.47 -9.65
N GLU A 271 -11.06 -14.33 -8.92
CA GLU A 271 -12.44 -14.71 -9.22
C GLU A 271 -13.32 -14.43 -7.99
N CYS A 272 -14.29 -13.54 -8.13
CA CYS A 272 -15.15 -13.12 -7.03
C CYS A 272 -16.56 -13.69 -7.16
N ASN A 273 -17.05 -14.35 -6.10
CA ASN A 273 -18.38 -14.96 -6.12
C ASN A 273 -19.52 -13.97 -5.82
N GLY A 274 -19.22 -12.91 -5.07
CA GLY A 274 -20.21 -11.95 -4.57
C GLY A 274 -21.23 -12.58 -3.62
N VAL A 275 -22.10 -11.75 -3.02
CA VAL A 275 -23.13 -12.22 -2.06
C VAL A 275 -24.50 -12.49 -2.70
N GLY A 276 -24.68 -12.16 -3.99
CA GLY A 276 -25.99 -12.17 -4.67
C GLY A 276 -26.65 -13.54 -4.84
N LYS A 277 -25.93 -14.64 -4.60
CA LYS A 277 -26.48 -16.01 -4.60
C LYS A 277 -27.00 -16.45 -3.23
N ASN A 278 -26.96 -15.57 -2.22
CA ASN A 278 -27.27 -15.89 -0.83
C ASN A 278 -26.44 -17.05 -0.28
N THR A 279 -25.18 -17.14 -0.72
CA THR A 279 -24.20 -18.10 -0.23
C THR A 279 -23.01 -17.29 0.25
N TYR A 280 -22.93 -17.09 1.56
CA TYR A 280 -21.96 -16.20 2.18
C TYR A 280 -21.72 -16.57 3.64
N VAL A 281 -20.63 -16.06 4.21
CA VAL A 281 -20.29 -16.22 5.63
C VAL A 281 -20.07 -14.87 6.30
N GLU A 282 -20.11 -14.84 7.63
CA GLU A 282 -19.73 -13.65 8.41
C GLU A 282 -18.22 -13.37 8.31
N GLY A 283 -17.85 -12.11 8.04
CA GLY A 283 -16.48 -11.69 7.77
C GLY A 283 -15.49 -11.97 8.90
N ASP A 284 -15.85 -11.66 10.14
CA ASP A 284 -14.98 -11.88 11.30
C ASP A 284 -14.73 -13.38 11.54
N GLY A 285 -15.77 -14.19 11.36
CA GLY A 285 -15.69 -15.65 11.52
C GLY A 285 -14.73 -16.29 10.53
N VAL A 286 -14.83 -15.94 9.23
CA VAL A 286 -13.92 -16.50 8.22
C VAL A 286 -12.49 -15.96 8.36
N THR A 287 -12.34 -14.70 8.77
CA THR A 287 -11.03 -14.10 9.04
C THR A 287 -10.28 -14.83 10.16
N GLY A 288 -10.98 -15.13 11.27
CA GLY A 288 -10.42 -15.92 12.37
C GLY A 288 -10.07 -17.34 11.94
N LEU A 289 -10.94 -18.00 11.16
CA LEU A 289 -10.64 -19.33 10.61
C LEU A 289 -9.39 -19.34 9.73
N ILE A 290 -9.19 -18.32 8.89
CA ILE A 290 -8.01 -18.21 8.02
C ILE A 290 -6.74 -18.04 8.86
N LYS A 291 -6.72 -17.01 9.73
CA LYS A 291 -5.52 -16.62 10.49
C LYS A 291 -5.15 -17.64 11.55
N ASP A 292 -6.12 -18.03 12.36
CA ASP A 292 -5.86 -18.69 13.63
C ASP A 292 -5.95 -20.22 13.53
N THR A 293 -6.64 -20.72 12.49
CA THR A 293 -6.90 -22.16 12.33
C THR A 293 -6.28 -22.73 11.05
N PHE A 294 -6.81 -22.40 9.88
CA PHE A 294 -6.45 -23.07 8.63
C PHE A 294 -5.01 -22.83 8.24
N CYS A 295 -4.56 -21.58 8.12
CA CYS A 295 -3.16 -21.31 7.76
C CYS A 295 -2.23 -21.78 8.90
N SER A 296 -2.52 -21.47 10.16
CA SER A 296 -1.71 -21.89 11.32
C SER A 296 -1.53 -23.42 11.41
N ASP A 297 -2.58 -24.20 11.16
CA ASP A 297 -2.51 -25.68 11.14
C ASP A 297 -1.67 -26.23 10.00
N LEU A 298 -1.65 -25.55 8.84
CA LEU A 298 -0.80 -25.94 7.71
C LEU A 298 0.67 -25.67 7.99
N GLY A 299 0.99 -24.59 8.72
CA GLY A 299 2.37 -24.25 9.12
C GLY A 299 2.92 -25.16 10.22
N THR A 300 2.07 -25.67 11.11
CA THR A 300 2.49 -26.49 12.26
C THR A 300 2.47 -28.00 12.01
N ARG A 301 1.64 -28.49 11.09
CA ARG A 301 1.51 -29.93 10.80
C ARG A 301 2.36 -30.36 9.61
N GLN A 302 2.64 -31.67 9.61
CA GLN A 302 3.01 -32.51 8.46
C GLN A 302 1.98 -32.47 7.28
N GLY A 303 1.10 -31.46 7.18
CA GLY A 303 -0.03 -31.39 6.24
C GLY A 303 0.40 -31.31 4.77
N LEU A 304 1.66 -30.99 4.52
CA LEU A 304 2.31 -31.01 3.20
C LEU A 304 3.44 -32.04 3.14
N ARG A 305 3.39 -33.11 3.95
CA ARG A 305 4.30 -34.26 3.78
C ARG A 305 3.90 -35.04 2.53
N GLY A 306 4.40 -34.57 1.40
CA GLY A 306 4.13 -35.11 0.08
C GLY A 306 3.59 -34.01 -0.83
N GLN A 307 3.92 -34.12 -2.12
CA GLN A 307 3.55 -33.25 -3.22
C GLN A 307 2.01 -33.14 -3.41
N SER A 308 1.29 -32.67 -2.39
CA SER A 308 -0.15 -32.48 -2.49
C SER A 308 -0.39 -31.27 -3.37
N THR A 309 -1.00 -31.49 -4.53
CA THR A 309 -1.45 -30.43 -5.43
C THR A 309 -2.68 -29.72 -4.88
N THR A 310 -3.31 -30.24 -3.83
CA THR A 310 -4.49 -29.63 -3.21
C THR A 310 -4.51 -29.89 -1.70
N VAL A 311 -4.90 -28.87 -0.95
CA VAL A 311 -5.26 -28.94 0.47
C VAL A 311 -6.60 -28.23 0.61
N SER A 312 -7.56 -28.87 1.28
CA SER A 312 -8.89 -28.30 1.49
C SER A 312 -9.45 -28.75 2.84
N ARG A 313 -10.13 -27.85 3.55
CA ARG A 313 -10.83 -28.14 4.81
C ARG A 313 -12.15 -27.39 4.88
N THR A 314 -13.19 -28.06 5.33
CA THR A 314 -14.51 -27.47 5.60
C THR A 314 -14.67 -27.23 7.09
N TYR A 315 -15.20 -26.06 7.44
CA TYR A 315 -15.44 -25.59 8.80
C TYR A 315 -16.91 -25.27 9.02
N ASN A 316 -17.35 -25.30 10.28
CA ASN A 316 -18.73 -25.01 10.69
C ASN A 316 -19.78 -25.83 9.93
N THR A 317 -19.50 -27.11 9.68
CA THR A 317 -20.38 -28.00 8.92
C THR A 317 -21.79 -28.06 9.51
N GLY A 318 -22.81 -27.95 8.66
CA GLY A 318 -24.22 -27.98 9.04
C GLY A 318 -24.73 -26.66 9.64
N THR A 319 -24.02 -25.54 9.42
CA THR A 319 -24.39 -24.22 9.95
C THR A 319 -24.47 -23.18 8.83
N PRO A 320 -25.14 -22.02 9.03
CA PRO A 320 -25.15 -20.95 8.04
C PRO A 320 -23.75 -20.40 7.70
N ASN A 321 -22.77 -20.49 8.61
CA ASN A 321 -21.38 -20.10 8.35
C ASN A 321 -20.48 -21.26 7.86
N GLU A 322 -21.05 -22.31 7.26
CA GLU A 322 -20.25 -23.38 6.67
C GLU A 322 -19.40 -22.86 5.50
N VAL A 323 -18.08 -23.10 5.56
CA VAL A 323 -17.11 -22.60 4.59
C VAL A 323 -16.02 -23.62 4.34
N THR A 324 -15.61 -23.74 3.08
CA THR A 324 -14.43 -24.51 2.67
C THR A 324 -13.29 -23.57 2.34
N LEU A 325 -12.13 -23.80 2.96
CA LEU A 325 -10.88 -23.09 2.68
C LEU A 325 -9.93 -24.05 1.95
N SER A 326 -9.32 -23.61 0.85
CA SER A 326 -8.44 -24.46 0.06
C SER A 326 -7.26 -23.74 -0.59
N LEU A 327 -6.17 -24.49 -0.78
CA LEU A 327 -5.02 -24.16 -1.61
C LEU A 327 -4.89 -25.23 -2.70
N THR A 328 -4.76 -24.83 -3.95
CA THR A 328 -4.59 -25.75 -5.09
C THR A 328 -3.43 -25.28 -5.96
N ALA A 329 -2.40 -26.10 -6.11
CA ALA A 329 -1.33 -25.85 -7.08
C ALA A 329 -1.78 -26.24 -8.49
N ASP A 330 -1.35 -25.47 -9.47
CA ASP A 330 -1.57 -25.74 -10.89
C ASP A 330 -0.90 -27.06 -11.33
N PRO A 331 -1.38 -27.69 -12.42
CA PRO A 331 -0.78 -28.93 -12.92
C PRO A 331 0.73 -28.80 -13.14
N GLY A 332 1.52 -29.67 -12.50
CA GLY A 332 2.98 -29.65 -12.59
C GLY A 332 3.68 -28.83 -11.49
N PHE A 333 2.92 -28.10 -10.67
CA PHE A 333 3.42 -27.39 -9.50
C PHE A 333 3.10 -28.14 -8.20
N SER A 334 3.90 -27.89 -7.17
CA SER A 334 3.60 -28.27 -5.80
C SER A 334 3.32 -27.02 -4.98
N ILE A 335 2.43 -27.10 -4.00
CA ILE A 335 2.14 -25.98 -3.10
C ILE A 335 3.44 -25.61 -2.36
N ASN A 336 4.00 -24.44 -2.66
CA ASN A 336 5.08 -23.85 -1.89
C ASN A 336 4.47 -23.04 -0.75
N TYR A 337 4.21 -23.70 0.37
CA TYR A 337 3.48 -23.08 1.46
C TYR A 337 4.35 -22.08 2.24
N ASN A 338 3.83 -20.86 2.34
CA ASN A 338 4.25 -19.84 3.29
C ASN A 338 3.02 -19.40 4.07
N GLN A 339 3.14 -19.29 5.40
CA GLN A 339 2.03 -18.94 6.27
C GLN A 339 1.52 -17.52 6.01
N ASP A 340 2.41 -16.56 5.80
CA ASP A 340 2.04 -15.17 5.54
C ASP A 340 1.34 -15.05 4.19
N ASP A 341 1.83 -15.75 3.16
CA ASP A 341 1.17 -15.80 1.85
C ASP A 341 -0.21 -16.46 1.94
N CYS A 342 -0.33 -17.58 2.68
CA CYS A 342 -1.61 -18.25 2.93
C CYS A 342 -2.65 -17.29 3.52
N VAL A 343 -2.27 -16.55 4.58
CA VAL A 343 -3.15 -15.59 5.24
C VAL A 343 -3.47 -14.44 4.30
N GLN A 344 -2.46 -13.84 3.68
CA GLN A 344 -2.61 -12.71 2.78
C GLN A 344 -3.59 -13.04 1.65
N TYR A 345 -3.34 -14.13 0.92
CA TYR A 345 -4.09 -14.45 -0.29
C TYR A 345 -5.51 -14.96 -0.02
N LEU A 346 -5.73 -15.72 1.05
CA LEU A 346 -7.09 -16.08 1.44
C LEU A 346 -7.90 -14.86 1.90
N LEU A 347 -7.29 -13.91 2.63
CA LEU A 347 -7.98 -12.67 2.99
C LEU A 347 -8.27 -11.79 1.77
N LYS A 348 -7.31 -11.65 0.85
CA LYS A 348 -7.56 -10.97 -0.44
C LYS A 348 -8.76 -11.55 -1.18
N SER A 349 -8.90 -12.88 -1.22
CA SER A 349 -10.02 -13.57 -1.89
C SER A 349 -11.42 -13.26 -1.31
N VAL A 350 -11.50 -12.68 -0.10
CA VAL A 350 -12.77 -12.25 0.51
C VAL A 350 -12.91 -10.74 0.63
N ASP A 351 -11.81 -10.02 0.82
CA ASP A 351 -11.84 -8.57 1.04
C ASP A 351 -11.80 -7.78 -0.27
N GLU A 352 -10.94 -8.17 -1.23
CA GLU A 352 -10.93 -7.54 -2.56
C GLU A 352 -12.14 -7.98 -3.42
N CYS A 353 -12.78 -9.08 -3.04
CA CYS A 353 -14.03 -9.57 -3.62
C CYS A 353 -15.30 -9.04 -2.96
N SER A 354 -15.19 -8.10 -2.01
CA SER A 354 -16.32 -7.53 -1.30
C SER A 354 -16.98 -6.41 -2.11
N SER A 355 -18.17 -6.64 -2.67
CA SER A 355 -19.01 -5.55 -3.20
C SER A 355 -19.63 -4.76 -2.04
N THR A 356 -19.55 -3.44 -2.07
CA THR A 356 -20.22 -2.56 -1.09
C THR A 356 -21.74 -2.48 -1.31
N ASP A 357 -22.20 -2.83 -2.50
CA ASP A 357 -23.61 -2.79 -2.85
C ASP A 357 -24.35 -3.98 -2.21
N ASN A 358 -25.43 -3.70 -1.47
CA ASN A 358 -26.31 -4.71 -0.87
C ASN A 358 -25.67 -5.64 0.19
N ASN A 359 -24.60 -5.21 0.86
CA ASN A 359 -23.90 -5.98 1.90
C ASN A 359 -23.85 -5.23 3.25
N ALA A 360 -24.99 -5.15 3.94
CA ALA A 360 -25.15 -4.31 5.13
C ALA A 360 -24.38 -4.79 6.38
N ALA A 361 -23.83 -6.00 6.39
CA ALA A 361 -23.20 -6.62 7.57
C ALA A 361 -21.81 -7.23 7.31
N ASN A 362 -21.10 -6.76 6.27
CA ASN A 362 -19.76 -7.26 5.89
C ASN A 362 -19.72 -8.78 5.70
N TYR A 363 -20.75 -9.33 5.06
CA TYR A 363 -20.77 -10.73 4.65
C TYR A 363 -19.77 -10.98 3.53
N LYS A 364 -19.21 -12.18 3.49
CA LYS A 364 -18.22 -12.59 2.50
C LYS A 364 -18.79 -13.70 1.62
N GLY A 365 -18.98 -13.39 0.34
CA GLY A 365 -19.40 -14.36 -0.68
C GLY A 365 -18.29 -15.36 -1.07
N GLY A 366 -17.07 -15.12 -0.61
CA GLY A 366 -15.91 -15.89 -1.02
C GLY A 366 -15.40 -15.50 -2.40
N GLY A 367 -14.46 -16.30 -2.89
CA GLY A 367 -13.74 -16.06 -4.12
C GLY A 367 -12.45 -16.88 -4.16
N SER A 368 -11.62 -16.60 -5.14
CA SER A 368 -10.29 -17.18 -5.27
C SER A 368 -9.29 -16.15 -5.77
N VAL A 369 -8.03 -16.35 -5.41
CA VAL A 369 -6.89 -15.65 -6.00
C VAL A 369 -5.86 -16.68 -6.44
N THR A 370 -5.40 -16.58 -7.68
CA THR A 370 -4.34 -17.41 -8.24
C THR A 370 -3.08 -16.57 -8.40
N THR A 371 -1.98 -17.04 -7.83
CA THR A 371 -0.67 -16.37 -7.89
C THR A 371 0.45 -17.38 -7.66
N GLY A 372 1.57 -17.22 -8.37
CA GLY A 372 2.72 -18.12 -8.26
C GLY A 372 2.38 -19.60 -8.54
N GLY A 373 1.38 -19.87 -9.39
CA GLY A 373 0.90 -21.22 -9.69
C GLY A 373 0.11 -21.89 -8.56
N THR A 374 -0.37 -21.12 -7.56
CA THR A 374 -1.25 -21.60 -6.48
C THR A 374 -2.51 -20.77 -6.42
N THR A 375 -3.66 -21.44 -6.37
CA THR A 375 -4.98 -20.87 -6.16
C THR A 375 -5.38 -20.99 -4.70
N TYR A 376 -5.69 -19.87 -4.07
CA TYR A 376 -6.20 -19.74 -2.70
C TYR A 376 -7.70 -19.44 -2.78
N ALA A 377 -8.56 -20.27 -2.19
CA ALA A 377 -10.00 -20.11 -2.32
C ALA A 377 -10.75 -20.18 -0.99
N VAL A 378 -11.75 -19.31 -0.88
CA VAL A 378 -12.74 -19.28 0.19
C VAL A 378 -14.10 -19.54 -0.42
N SER A 379 -14.73 -20.66 -0.04
CA SER A 379 -15.98 -21.13 -0.64
C SER A 379 -17.04 -21.34 0.43
N PRO A 380 -17.89 -20.32 0.70
CA PRO A 380 -19.11 -20.51 1.49
C PRO A 380 -19.99 -21.60 0.88
N VAL A 381 -20.64 -22.40 1.74
CA VAL A 381 -21.38 -23.61 1.31
C VAL A 381 -22.88 -23.43 1.49
N SER A 382 -23.30 -22.86 2.63
CA SER A 382 -24.70 -22.82 3.01
C SER A 382 -25.49 -21.76 2.26
N LEU A 383 -26.71 -22.13 1.83
CA LEU A 383 -27.71 -21.18 1.42
C LEU A 383 -28.24 -20.42 2.65
N ARG A 384 -28.37 -19.12 2.52
CA ARG A 384 -28.74 -18.18 3.57
C ARG A 384 -29.94 -17.34 3.16
N ALA A 385 -30.45 -16.54 4.09
CA ALA A 385 -31.37 -15.48 3.72
C ALA A 385 -30.61 -14.36 3.01
N ALA A 386 -31.33 -13.35 2.52
CA ALA A 386 -30.75 -12.40 1.59
C ALA A 386 -29.81 -11.41 2.29
N ALA A 387 -28.57 -11.29 1.81
CA ALA A 387 -27.49 -10.51 2.45
C ALA A 387 -27.86 -9.04 2.72
N GLN A 388 -28.71 -8.44 1.89
CA GLN A 388 -29.17 -7.06 2.03
C GLN A 388 -30.03 -6.81 3.27
N LEU A 389 -30.58 -7.87 3.89
CA LEU A 389 -31.36 -7.76 5.13
C LEU A 389 -30.47 -7.42 6.34
N GLY A 390 -29.15 -7.51 6.19
CA GLY A 390 -28.20 -7.21 7.26
C GLY A 390 -28.31 -8.23 8.39
N LYS A 391 -28.13 -7.82 9.63
CA LYS A 391 -28.40 -8.69 10.79
C LYS A 391 -29.83 -8.42 11.27
N GLN A 392 -30.56 -9.47 11.65
CA GLN A 392 -31.90 -9.35 12.25
C GLN A 392 -32.07 -10.29 13.44
N ALA A 393 -32.97 -9.93 14.35
CA ALA A 393 -33.41 -10.78 15.44
C ALA A 393 -34.89 -10.52 15.76
N GLY A 394 -35.55 -11.54 16.27
CA GLY A 394 -36.86 -11.40 16.89
C GLY A 394 -36.92 -12.17 18.20
N CYS A 395 -37.70 -11.65 19.16
CA CYS A 395 -37.94 -12.29 20.44
C CYS A 395 -39.41 -12.13 20.85
N GLU A 396 -40.07 -13.25 21.12
CA GLU A 396 -41.43 -13.29 21.65
C GLU A 396 -41.45 -13.96 23.02
N SER A 397 -42.22 -13.39 23.95
CA SER A 397 -42.38 -13.89 25.31
C SER A 397 -43.85 -14.15 25.64
N THR A 398 -44.14 -15.34 26.16
CA THR A 398 -45.48 -15.72 26.63
C THR A 398 -45.47 -16.08 28.11
N TYR A 399 -46.27 -15.37 28.91
CA TYR A 399 -46.41 -15.64 30.35
C TYR A 399 -47.25 -16.91 30.61
N LYS A 400 -46.76 -17.82 31.46
CA LYS A 400 -47.41 -19.08 31.84
C LYS A 400 -47.62 -19.23 33.36
N ALA A 401 -47.81 -18.11 34.07
CA ALA A 401 -47.97 -18.03 35.53
C ALA A 401 -46.71 -18.32 36.35
N LEU A 402 -46.04 -19.45 36.12
CA LEU A 402 -44.86 -19.87 36.89
C LEU A 402 -43.53 -19.66 36.15
N TYR A 403 -43.60 -19.40 34.85
CA TYR A 403 -42.45 -19.19 33.97
C TYR A 403 -42.88 -18.37 32.74
N ASN A 404 -41.91 -17.91 31.98
CA ASN A 404 -42.11 -17.33 30.65
C ASN A 404 -41.56 -18.31 29.60
N ASP A 405 -42.34 -18.60 28.57
CA ASP A 405 -41.86 -19.26 27.35
C ASP A 405 -41.29 -18.19 26.41
N TYR A 406 -40.11 -18.44 25.84
CA TYR A 406 -39.49 -17.58 24.84
C TYR A 406 -39.32 -18.32 23.52
N TRP A 407 -39.55 -17.58 22.44
CA TRP A 407 -39.17 -17.97 21.10
C TRP A 407 -38.33 -16.83 20.51
N VAL A 408 -37.08 -17.15 20.18
CA VAL A 408 -36.10 -16.21 19.64
C VAL A 408 -35.64 -16.72 18.29
N TRP A 409 -35.33 -15.83 17.36
CA TRP A 409 -34.75 -16.19 16.08
C TRP A 409 -33.74 -15.13 15.65
N GLY A 410 -32.86 -15.51 14.72
CA GLY A 410 -31.86 -14.60 14.20
C GLY A 410 -31.50 -14.86 12.75
N HIS A 411 -30.89 -13.85 12.14
CA HIS A 411 -30.32 -13.85 10.80
C HIS A 411 -29.00 -13.09 10.85
N GLY A 412 -27.93 -13.68 10.34
CA GLY A 412 -26.65 -12.97 10.24
C GLY A 412 -25.81 -12.93 11.51
N TRP A 413 -26.17 -13.70 12.54
CA TRP A 413 -25.42 -13.84 13.79
C TRP A 413 -25.70 -15.21 14.41
N ALA A 414 -24.91 -15.61 15.42
CA ALA A 414 -24.98 -16.95 16.05
C ALA A 414 -25.04 -18.10 15.01
N SER A 415 -24.27 -17.95 13.93
CA SER A 415 -24.39 -18.77 12.72
C SER A 415 -23.44 -19.96 12.67
N SER A 416 -22.69 -20.26 13.74
CA SER A 416 -21.71 -21.36 13.77
C SER A 416 -21.59 -22.13 15.10
N ASP A 417 -22.18 -21.65 16.20
CA ASP A 417 -21.94 -22.19 17.55
C ASP A 417 -23.14 -22.94 18.16
N TYR A 418 -24.20 -23.16 17.38
CA TYR A 418 -25.44 -23.81 17.80
C TYR A 418 -26.12 -23.08 18.99
N GLY A 419 -25.92 -21.76 19.06
CA GLY A 419 -26.55 -20.89 20.04
C GLY A 419 -25.90 -20.90 21.42
N GLU A 420 -24.73 -21.51 21.60
CA GLU A 420 -24.06 -21.58 22.91
C GLU A 420 -23.64 -20.21 23.45
N SER A 421 -23.27 -19.25 22.59
CA SER A 421 -22.99 -17.87 23.01
C SER A 421 -24.25 -17.18 23.53
N LEU A 422 -25.36 -17.28 22.80
CA LEU A 422 -26.66 -16.73 23.23
C LEU A 422 -27.14 -17.38 24.54
N LYS A 423 -27.06 -18.70 24.65
CA LYS A 423 -27.40 -19.44 25.87
C LYS A 423 -26.56 -18.99 27.05
N THR A 424 -25.29 -18.64 26.83
CA THR A 424 -24.40 -18.14 27.88
C THR A 424 -24.85 -16.78 28.41
N GLU A 425 -25.20 -15.84 27.53
CA GLU A 425 -25.79 -14.55 27.94
C GLU A 425 -27.10 -14.76 28.72
N LEU A 426 -27.93 -15.72 28.30
CA LEU A 426 -29.22 -16.02 28.93
C LEU A 426 -29.11 -16.66 30.32
N LYS A 427 -27.96 -17.20 30.73
CA LYS A 427 -27.79 -17.77 32.08
C LYS A 427 -28.04 -16.75 33.18
N GLY A 428 -27.80 -15.46 32.91
CA GLY A 428 -28.11 -14.37 33.83
C GLY A 428 -29.61 -14.12 34.06
N CYS A 429 -30.48 -14.64 33.17
CA CYS A 429 -31.91 -14.33 33.13
C CYS A 429 -32.80 -15.44 33.72
N ALA A 430 -32.31 -16.14 34.76
CA ALA A 430 -33.02 -17.24 35.40
C ALA A 430 -33.50 -18.32 34.40
N LEU A 431 -32.64 -18.68 33.44
CA LEU A 431 -32.88 -19.75 32.46
C LEU A 431 -33.15 -21.08 33.19
N LEU A 432 -34.29 -21.70 32.88
CA LEU A 432 -34.67 -22.97 33.48
C LEU A 432 -33.85 -24.13 32.86
N PRO A 433 -33.37 -25.07 33.70
CA PRO A 433 -32.59 -26.20 33.21
C PRO A 433 -33.41 -27.07 32.25
N ASP A 434 -32.72 -27.68 31.28
CA ASP A 434 -33.30 -28.62 30.30
C ASP A 434 -34.45 -28.06 29.44
N THR A 435 -34.51 -26.73 29.28
CA THR A 435 -35.52 -26.08 28.42
C THR A 435 -34.96 -25.50 27.13
N TRP A 436 -33.63 -25.45 26.97
CA TRP A 436 -32.95 -24.89 25.80
C TRP A 436 -33.03 -25.80 24.59
N ASP A 437 -33.55 -25.27 23.49
CA ASP A 437 -33.61 -25.90 22.17
C ASP A 437 -33.18 -24.87 21.11
N PHE A 438 -32.24 -25.22 20.24
CA PHE A 438 -31.72 -24.35 19.19
C PHE A 438 -31.58 -25.14 17.89
N VAL A 439 -32.10 -24.58 16.79
CA VAL A 439 -32.13 -25.24 15.49
C VAL A 439 -31.82 -24.24 14.39
N TYR A 440 -30.88 -24.58 13.50
CA TYR A 440 -30.67 -23.86 12.24
C TYR A 440 -31.77 -24.22 11.23
N GLY A 441 -32.24 -23.23 10.48
CA GLY A 441 -33.21 -23.42 9.41
C GLY A 441 -33.70 -22.11 8.82
N LEU A 442 -33.80 -22.07 7.50
CA LEU A 442 -34.35 -20.93 6.78
C LEU A 442 -35.87 -20.86 6.97
N GLY A 443 -36.35 -19.73 7.50
CA GLY A 443 -37.77 -19.40 7.55
C GLY A 443 -38.19 -18.48 6.41
N ASP A 444 -39.49 -18.45 6.11
CA ASP A 444 -40.09 -17.55 5.12
C ASP A 444 -39.93 -16.06 5.50
N ASP A 445 -39.67 -15.79 6.78
CA ASP A 445 -39.37 -14.49 7.37
C ASP A 445 -37.89 -14.09 7.27
N GLY A 446 -37.05 -14.90 6.64
CA GLY A 446 -35.62 -14.64 6.47
C GLY A 446 -34.76 -15.03 7.67
N ARG A 447 -35.34 -15.65 8.72
CA ARG A 447 -34.53 -16.19 9.83
C ARG A 447 -33.67 -17.36 9.37
N GLU A 448 -32.53 -17.55 10.01
CA GLU A 448 -31.59 -18.63 9.73
C GLU A 448 -31.51 -19.65 10.86
N TRP A 449 -32.08 -19.33 12.02
CA TRP A 449 -32.21 -20.22 13.16
C TRP A 449 -33.32 -19.78 14.09
N THR A 450 -33.75 -20.71 14.95
CA THR A 450 -34.69 -20.45 16.04
C THR A 450 -34.19 -21.07 17.34
N ALA A 451 -34.45 -20.40 18.46
CA ALA A 451 -34.23 -20.88 19.81
C ALA A 451 -35.53 -20.86 20.61
N ARG A 452 -35.76 -21.89 21.43
CA ARG A 452 -36.87 -21.98 22.38
C ARG A 452 -36.34 -22.31 23.75
N PHE A 453 -36.82 -21.60 24.76
CA PHE A 453 -36.41 -21.83 26.15
C PHE A 453 -37.41 -21.24 27.13
N ARG A 454 -37.22 -21.55 28.41
CA ARG A 454 -38.02 -21.00 29.51
C ARG A 454 -37.15 -20.31 30.53
N THR A 455 -37.69 -19.26 31.14
CA THR A 455 -37.07 -18.60 32.29
C THR A 455 -38.05 -18.53 33.46
N GLY A 456 -37.56 -18.10 34.62
CA GLY A 456 -38.43 -17.56 35.68
C GLY A 456 -39.30 -16.40 35.17
N VAL A 457 -40.28 -16.00 35.99
CA VAL A 457 -41.14 -14.82 35.71
C VAL A 457 -40.33 -13.52 35.84
N PHE A 458 -40.80 -12.43 35.20
CA PHE A 458 -40.18 -11.09 35.26
C PHE A 458 -38.74 -11.06 34.72
N GLN A 459 -38.54 -11.68 33.55
CA GLN A 459 -37.22 -11.78 32.88
C GLN A 459 -37.24 -11.21 31.45
N LYS A 460 -38.35 -10.59 31.02
CA LYS A 460 -38.53 -10.14 29.63
C LYS A 460 -37.47 -9.12 29.23
N LYS A 461 -37.19 -8.14 30.08
CA LYS A 461 -36.10 -7.18 29.85
C LYS A 461 -34.73 -7.85 29.80
N CYS A 462 -34.40 -8.70 30.77
CA CYS A 462 -33.11 -9.41 30.81
C CYS A 462 -32.87 -10.22 29.53
N VAL A 463 -33.88 -10.97 29.07
CA VAL A 463 -33.79 -11.77 27.85
C VAL A 463 -33.59 -10.88 26.62
N GLY A 464 -34.30 -9.75 26.54
CA GLY A 464 -34.10 -8.77 25.47
C GLY A 464 -32.67 -8.25 25.44
N ASP A 465 -32.13 -7.84 26.59
CA ASP A 465 -30.75 -7.36 26.73
C ASP A 465 -29.74 -8.45 26.33
N ALA A 466 -29.95 -9.70 26.73
CA ALA A 466 -29.09 -10.83 26.37
C ALA A 466 -29.08 -11.10 24.84
N VAL A 467 -30.23 -11.02 24.18
CA VAL A 467 -30.33 -11.12 22.71
C VAL A 467 -29.61 -9.95 22.05
N GLY A 468 -29.81 -8.74 22.56
CA GLY A 468 -29.15 -7.52 22.06
C GLY A 468 -27.62 -7.58 22.17
N MET A 469 -27.09 -8.12 23.27
CA MET A 469 -25.66 -8.36 23.45
C MET A 469 -25.14 -9.43 22.49
N ALA A 470 -25.80 -10.58 22.43
CA ALA A 470 -25.34 -11.71 21.60
C ALA A 470 -25.41 -11.41 20.08
N SER A 471 -26.35 -10.56 19.65
CA SER A 471 -26.50 -10.13 18.26
C SER A 471 -25.61 -8.93 17.88
N GLY A 472 -25.17 -8.16 18.87
CA GLY A 472 -24.44 -6.90 18.67
C GLY A 472 -25.35 -5.69 18.37
N PHE A 473 -26.67 -5.79 18.60
CA PHE A 473 -27.61 -4.67 18.41
C PHE A 473 -27.65 -3.66 19.57
N GLY A 474 -27.13 -4.02 20.74
CA GLY A 474 -27.23 -3.19 21.94
C GLY A 474 -28.60 -3.34 22.60
N GLU A 475 -29.36 -2.26 22.77
CA GLU A 475 -30.69 -2.33 23.38
C GLU A 475 -31.67 -3.08 22.45
N PHE A 476 -32.23 -4.18 22.95
CA PHE A 476 -33.17 -5.02 22.20
C PHE A 476 -34.31 -5.48 23.12
N GLY A 477 -35.54 -5.47 22.60
CA GLY A 477 -36.73 -5.80 23.36
C GLY A 477 -37.38 -7.10 22.89
N CYS A 478 -37.94 -7.85 23.84
CA CYS A 478 -38.85 -8.94 23.51
C CYS A 478 -40.30 -8.43 23.44
N GLU A 479 -41.10 -9.00 22.56
CA GLU A 479 -42.53 -8.71 22.45
C GLU A 479 -43.38 -9.69 23.26
N GLY A 480 -44.70 -9.47 23.30
CA GLY A 480 -45.67 -10.39 23.90
C GLY A 480 -46.00 -10.16 25.37
N SER A 481 -46.75 -11.12 25.93
CA SER A 481 -47.42 -11.04 27.24
C SER A 481 -46.52 -11.31 28.45
N GLY A 482 -45.25 -11.66 28.23
CA GLY A 482 -44.26 -11.75 29.28
C GLY A 482 -44.20 -10.45 30.10
N ARG A 483 -44.08 -10.59 31.42
CA ARG A 483 -43.88 -9.45 32.32
C ARG A 483 -42.38 -9.13 32.44
N ASP A 484 -42.09 -7.84 32.57
CA ASP A 484 -40.76 -7.31 32.87
C ASP A 484 -40.33 -7.63 34.30
#